data_AF-A0A6A6YBX2-F1
#
_entry.id   AF-A0A6A6YBX2-F1
#
_cell.length_a   1.000
_cell.length_b   1.000
_cell.length_c   1.000
_cell.angle_alpha   90.00
_cell.angle_beta   90.00
_cell.angle_gamma   90.00
#
_symmetry.space_group_name_H-M   'P 1'
#
loop_
_entity.id
_entity.type
_entity.pdbx_description
1 polymer ?
#
loop_
_entity_poly.entity_id
_entity_poly.type
_entity_poly.pdbx_seq_one_letter_code
_entity_poly.pdbx_strand_id
1 'polypeptide(L)'
;KRLANPTVNRRLTAWPKGPVEMGQVGVRFDYDGKVVKDGVTCHQYNMQPNAGKVSSSTVRWREANGGTHAVMTEVLIKENTSQEEEVKEAVDEAGNAVEEV
;
A
#
# COMPACT_ATOMS: atom_id res chain seq x y z
N LYS A 1 -6.44 4.92 -10.08
CA LYS A 1 -5.89 4.31 -11.33
C LYS A 1 -4.59 3.49 -11.16
N ARG A 2 -3.53 3.99 -10.49
CA ARG A 2 -2.20 3.32 -10.45
C ARG A 2 -2.19 1.92 -9.82
N LEU A 3 -3.08 1.68 -8.86
CA LEU A 3 -3.20 0.40 -8.14
C LEU A 3 -4.32 -0.52 -8.68
N ALA A 4 -5.18 -0.05 -9.59
CA ALA A 4 -6.18 -0.89 -10.24
C ALA A 4 -5.60 -1.64 -11.47
N ASN A 5 -4.53 -1.08 -12.04
CA ASN A 5 -3.81 -1.62 -13.20
C ASN A 5 -2.30 -1.47 -12.96
N PRO A 6 -1.68 -2.34 -12.14
CA PRO A 6 -0.26 -2.24 -11.83
C PRO A 6 0.58 -2.44 -13.10
N THR A 7 1.53 -1.52 -13.32
CA THR A 7 2.52 -1.62 -14.40
C THR A 7 3.87 -2.15 -13.93
N VAL A 8 3.95 -2.55 -12.66
CA VAL A 8 5.18 -3.02 -12.02
C VAL A 8 5.14 -4.52 -11.80
N ASN A 9 6.32 -5.13 -11.77
CA ASN A 9 6.45 -6.54 -11.41
C ASN A 9 6.18 -6.75 -9.91
N ARG A 10 5.95 -8.01 -9.54
CA ARG A 10 5.80 -8.41 -8.13
C ARG A 10 7.00 -7.93 -7.29
N ARG A 11 6.72 -7.54 -6.04
CA ARG A 11 7.65 -6.99 -5.04
C ARG A 11 8.25 -5.63 -5.40
N LEU A 12 7.73 -4.97 -6.43
CA LEU A 12 8.12 -3.60 -6.76
C LEU A 12 7.05 -2.62 -6.31
N THR A 13 7.49 -1.41 -5.97
CA THR A 13 6.61 -0.33 -5.55
C THR A 13 5.72 0.16 -6.69
N ALA A 14 4.42 -0.04 -6.53
CA ALA A 14 3.42 0.47 -7.47
C ALA A 14 3.14 1.95 -7.21
N TRP A 15 3.06 2.34 -5.94
CA TRP A 15 2.81 3.71 -5.49
C TRP A 15 3.29 3.91 -4.04
N PRO A 16 3.70 5.12 -3.63
CA PRO A 16 4.07 6.27 -4.46
C PRO A 16 5.40 6.05 -5.19
N LYS A 17 5.65 6.82 -6.26
CA LYS A 17 6.87 6.66 -7.10
C LYS A 17 7.87 7.81 -6.96
N GLY A 18 7.41 9.00 -6.55
CA GLY A 18 8.26 10.18 -6.43
C GLY A 18 8.75 10.40 -4.99
N PRO A 19 9.96 10.95 -4.78
CA PRO A 19 10.52 11.16 -3.43
C PRO A 19 9.72 12.13 -2.57
N VAL A 20 9.11 13.17 -3.18
CA VAL A 20 8.24 14.12 -2.47
C VAL A 20 6.98 13.43 -1.97
N GLU A 21 6.32 12.68 -2.87
CA GLU A 21 5.10 11.92 -2.56
C GLU A 21 5.37 10.84 -1.51
N MET A 22 6.49 10.12 -1.62
CA MET A 22 6.95 9.15 -0.62
C MET A 22 7.11 9.75 0.77
N GLY A 23 7.65 10.96 0.86
CA GLY A 23 7.83 11.67 2.13
C GLY A 23 6.52 12.17 2.73
N GLN A 24 5.58 12.62 1.89
CA GLN A 24 4.25 13.09 2.32
C GLN A 24 3.36 11.94 2.78
N VAL A 25 3.35 10.84 2.04
CA VAL A 25 2.52 9.66 2.32
C VAL A 25 3.11 8.82 3.45
N GLY A 26 4.44 8.74 3.54
CA GLY A 26 5.13 7.97 4.59
C GLY A 26 5.09 6.45 4.41
N VAL A 27 4.25 5.92 3.51
CA VAL A 27 4.15 4.48 3.19
C VAL A 27 4.27 4.23 1.69
N ARG A 28 4.52 2.98 1.32
CA ARG A 28 4.48 2.48 -0.06
C ARG A 28 3.68 1.20 -0.17
N PHE A 29 3.22 0.95 -1.39
CA PHE A 29 2.40 -0.19 -1.78
C PHE A 29 3.19 -1.00 -2.79
N ASP A 30 3.78 -2.09 -2.32
CA ASP A 30 4.54 -3.01 -3.16
C ASP A 30 3.58 -4.08 -3.70
N TYR A 31 3.59 -4.28 -5.02
CA TYR A 31 2.64 -5.19 -5.66
C TYR A 31 2.97 -6.66 -5.36
N ASP A 32 2.03 -7.46 -4.85
CA ASP A 32 2.28 -8.88 -4.53
C ASP A 32 1.59 -9.87 -5.49
N GLY A 33 0.81 -9.38 -6.45
CA GLY A 33 0.20 -10.19 -7.51
C GLY A 33 -1.32 -10.13 -7.51
N LYS A 34 -1.94 -11.16 -8.06
CA LYS A 34 -3.39 -11.30 -8.09
C LYS A 34 -3.84 -12.38 -7.12
N VAL A 35 -4.96 -12.14 -6.46
CA VAL A 35 -5.66 -13.10 -5.60
C VAL A 35 -7.14 -13.12 -5.96
N VAL A 36 -7.81 -14.24 -5.67
CA VAL A 36 -9.26 -14.35 -5.79
C VAL A 36 -9.85 -14.27 -4.38
N LYS A 37 -10.66 -13.25 -4.11
CA LYS A 37 -11.39 -13.08 -2.86
C LYS A 37 -12.88 -13.05 -3.17
N ASP A 38 -13.65 -13.95 -2.56
CA ASP A 38 -15.09 -14.05 -2.75
C ASP A 38 -15.53 -14.15 -4.23
N GLY A 39 -14.74 -14.83 -5.06
CA GLY A 39 -14.98 -14.98 -6.49
C GLY A 39 -14.58 -13.77 -7.35
N VAL A 40 -14.03 -12.72 -6.74
CA VAL A 40 -13.54 -11.52 -7.42
C VAL A 40 -12.01 -11.54 -7.49
N THR A 41 -11.46 -11.35 -8.69
CA THR A 41 -10.02 -11.18 -8.87
C THR A 41 -9.60 -9.78 -8.42
N CYS A 42 -8.66 -9.72 -7.49
CA CYS A 42 -8.09 -8.49 -6.95
C CYS A 42 -6.56 -8.48 -7.14
N HIS A 43 -6.01 -7.29 -7.36
CA HIS A 43 -4.60 -6.99 -7.16
C HIS A 43 -4.30 -6.83 -5.67
N GLN A 44 -3.31 -7.56 -5.17
CA GLN A 44 -2.82 -7.46 -3.80
C GLN A 44 -1.59 -6.56 -3.72
N TYR A 45 -1.56 -5.72 -2.70
CA TYR A 45 -0.44 -4.84 -2.38
C TYR A 45 -0.05 -4.95 -0.91
N ASN A 46 1.24 -4.93 -0.63
CA ASN A 46 1.76 -4.85 0.72
C ASN A 46 2.03 -3.38 1.05
N MET A 47 1.33 -2.85 2.06
CA MET A 47 1.60 -1.52 2.60
C MET A 47 2.80 -1.61 3.54
N GLN A 48 3.88 -0.89 3.24
CA GLN A 48 5.13 -0.90 3.99
C GLN A 48 5.57 0.53 4.31
N PRO A 49 6.22 0.79 5.45
CA PRO A 49 6.69 2.13 5.79
C PRO A 49 7.85 2.55 4.90
N ASN A 50 7.85 3.80 4.44
CA ASN A 50 8.95 4.36 3.65
C ASN A 50 10.20 4.62 4.50
N ALA A 51 11.35 4.51 3.86
CA ALA A 51 12.62 4.96 4.40
C ALA A 51 12.78 6.49 4.24
N GLY A 52 13.74 7.07 4.96
CA GLY A 52 14.11 8.48 4.79
C GLY A 52 13.23 9.46 5.56
N LYS A 53 12.96 10.62 4.95
CA LYS A 53 12.24 11.74 5.59
C LYS A 53 10.74 11.53 5.50
N VAL A 54 10.19 10.86 6.52
CA VAL A 54 8.76 10.58 6.72
C VAL A 54 8.31 11.13 8.08
N SER A 55 7.02 11.03 8.40
CA SER A 55 6.49 11.47 9.70
C SER A 55 7.10 10.67 10.87
N SER A 56 7.08 11.27 12.06
CA SER A 56 7.58 10.62 13.28
C SER A 56 6.77 9.38 13.67
N SER A 57 5.47 9.34 13.34
CA SER A 57 4.63 8.17 13.55
C SER A 57 5.11 6.97 12.72
N THR A 58 5.37 7.17 11.42
CA THR A 58 5.93 6.13 10.55
C THR A 58 7.30 5.66 11.06
N VAL A 59 8.16 6.58 11.52
CA VAL A 59 9.48 6.23 12.10
C VAL A 59 9.35 5.35 13.34
N ARG A 60 8.43 5.68 14.25
CA ARG A 60 8.19 4.87 15.44
C ARG A 60 7.63 3.50 15.09
N TRP A 61 6.67 3.45 14.18
CA TRP A 61 6.07 2.19 13.75
C TRP A 61 7.12 1.24 13.14
N ARG A 62 7.98 1.72 12.23
CA ARG A 62 9.02 0.86 11.64
C ARG A 62 10.02 0.34 12.68
N GLU A 63 10.36 1.14 13.68
CA GLU A 63 11.35 0.76 14.71
C GLU A 63 10.80 -0.33 15.63
N ALA A 64 9.49 -0.32 15.89
CA ALA A 64 8.81 -1.34 16.67
C ALA A 64 8.49 -2.62 15.89
N ASN A 65 8.26 -2.54 14.57
CA ASN A 65 7.64 -3.61 13.79
C ASN A 65 8.56 -4.32 12.77
N GLY A 66 9.89 -4.14 12.86
CA GLY A 66 10.83 -4.86 12.00
C GLY A 66 11.31 -4.12 10.75
N GLY A 67 11.18 -2.79 10.74
CA GLY A 67 11.83 -1.91 9.78
C GLY A 67 11.02 -1.64 8.51
N THR A 68 11.73 -1.24 7.45
CA THR A 68 11.12 -0.72 6.22
C THR A 68 10.45 -1.79 5.36
N HIS A 69 10.75 -3.07 5.57
CA HIS A 69 10.17 -4.20 4.83
C HIS A 69 9.02 -4.88 5.60
N ALA A 70 8.72 -4.42 6.81
CA ALA A 70 7.58 -4.90 7.57
C ALA A 70 6.29 -4.51 6.84
N VAL A 71 5.38 -5.48 6.71
CA VAL A 71 4.06 -5.27 6.13
C VAL A 71 3.15 -4.74 7.22
N MET A 72 2.66 -3.52 7.05
CA MET A 72 1.67 -2.89 7.93
C MET A 72 0.32 -3.57 7.74
N THR A 73 -0.06 -3.78 6.48
CA THR A 73 -1.31 -4.41 6.08
C THR A 73 -1.27 -4.80 4.60
N GLU A 74 -2.22 -5.63 4.18
CA GLU A 74 -2.46 -5.99 2.79
C GLU A 74 -3.65 -5.20 2.23
N VAL A 75 -3.50 -4.65 1.04
CA VAL A 75 -4.56 -3.93 0.33
C VAL A 75 -5.00 -4.74 -0.88
N LEU A 76 -6.31 -4.95 -0.99
CA LEU A 76 -6.92 -5.67 -2.10
C LEU A 76 -7.73 -4.71 -2.97
N ILE A 77 -7.36 -4.62 -4.23
CA ILE A 77 -8.02 -3.73 -5.19
C ILE A 77 -8.55 -4.56 -6.34
N LYS A 78 -9.85 -4.45 -6.62
CA LYS A 78 -10.50 -5.17 -7.70
C LYS A 78 -9.79 -4.94 -9.03
N GLU A 79 -9.53 -6.02 -9.77
CA GLU A 79 -8.89 -5.93 -11.08
C GLU A 79 -9.75 -5.13 -12.06
N ASN A 80 -9.11 -4.29 -12.88
CA ASN A 80 -9.72 -3.48 -13.93
C ASN A 80 -10.80 -2.50 -13.42
N THR A 81 -10.85 -2.17 -12.13
CA THR A 81 -11.77 -1.13 -11.67
C THR A 81 -11.40 0.24 -12.28
N SER A 82 -12.41 0.91 -12.82
CA SER A 82 -12.28 2.28 -13.32
C SER A 82 -12.59 3.33 -12.25
N GLN A 83 -13.11 2.90 -11.09
CA GLN A 83 -13.55 3.79 -10.02
C GLN A 83 -12.35 4.14 -9.13
N GLU A 84 -12.03 5.44 -9.04
CA GLU A 84 -10.89 5.90 -8.24
C GLU A 84 -11.21 5.90 -6.75
N GLU A 85 -12.49 6.13 -6.45
CA GLU A 85 -13.09 6.09 -5.13
C GLU A 85 -12.94 4.70 -4.50
N GLU A 86 -13.21 3.62 -5.23
CA GLU A 86 -13.00 2.25 -4.73
C GLU A 86 -11.53 1.98 -4.36
N VAL A 87 -10.60 2.52 -5.15
CA VAL A 87 -9.16 2.38 -4.86
C VAL A 87 -8.78 3.17 -3.61
N LYS A 88 -9.36 4.37 -3.45
CA LYS A 88 -9.11 5.22 -2.30
C LYS A 88 -9.70 4.61 -1.03
N GLU A 89 -10.94 4.14 -1.08
CA GLU A 89 -11.61 3.47 0.03
C GLU A 89 -10.83 2.24 0.50
N ALA A 90 -10.36 1.39 -0.42
CA ALA A 90 -9.54 0.23 -0.06
C ALA A 90 -8.21 0.62 0.63
N VAL A 91 -7.59 1.73 0.22
CA VAL A 91 -6.36 2.24 0.85
C VAL A 91 -6.66 2.88 2.21
N ASP A 92 -7.74 3.65 2.31
CA ASP A 92 -8.13 4.34 3.55
C ASP A 92 -8.58 3.31 4.62
N GLU A 93 -9.35 2.28 4.23
CA GLU A 93 -9.75 1.17 5.11
C GLU A 93 -8.54 0.41 5.63
N ALA A 94 -7.60 0.08 4.73
CA ALA A 94 -6.37 -0.59 5.11
C ALA A 94 -5.49 0.29 6.03
N GLY A 95 -5.42 1.60 5.78
CA GLY A 95 -4.69 2.55 6.62
C GLY A 95 -5.28 2.66 8.03
N ASN A 96 -6.60 2.79 8.14
CA ASN A 96 -7.29 2.89 9.43
C ASN A 96 -7.10 1.63 10.28
N ALA A 97 -7.10 0.45 9.66
CA ALA A 97 -6.84 -0.81 10.35
C ALA A 97 -5.44 -0.89 10.99
N VAL A 98 -4.49 -0.05 10.58
CA VAL A 98 -3.15 0.03 11.17
C VAL A 98 -3.08 1.03 12.33
N GLU A 99 -3.95 2.05 12.36
CA GLU A 99 -3.99 3.05 13.44
C GLU A 99 -4.72 2.54 14.70
N GLU A 100 -5.55 1.50 14.57
CA GLU A 100 -6.26 0.88 15.70
C GLU A 100 -5.43 -0.17 16.49
N VAL A 101 -4.18 -0.44 16.08
CA VAL A 101 -3.27 -1.45 16.69
C VAL A 101 -2.16 -0.79 17.50
#